data_AF-A0A255S4H7-F1
#
_entry.id   AF-A0A255S4H7-F1
#
_cell.length_a   1.000
_cell.length_b   1.000
_cell.length_c   1.000
_cell.angle_alpha   90.00
_cell.angle_beta   90.00
_cell.angle_gamma   90.00
#
_symmetry.space_group_name_H-M   'P 1'
#
loop_
_entity.id
_entity.type
_entity.pdbx_description
1 polymer ?
#
loop_
_entity_poly.entity_id
_entity_poly.type
_entity_poly.pdbx_seq_one_letter_code
_entity_poly.pdbx_strand_id
1 'polypeptide(L)'
;MTEVQENNMMRKAAVTYIIQSLTIIAVMTVLALLSAGVWGSLSMIGVPLAVAAGFQVFASLTYGLAWRAVASSSSASLPTFYLAASGLRMIAGIATVLIYLFLADDEMQIRFFVFLFLVYYLVLLIYDTLYFVRVEKKIHRNA
;
A
#
# COMPACT_ATOMS: atom_id res chain seq x y z
N MET A 1 -6.08 -25.90 -20.02
CA MET A 1 -5.07 -24.86 -19.79
C MET A 1 -3.97 -25.51 -18.96
N THR A 2 -2.69 -25.43 -19.35
CA THR A 2 -1.63 -26.14 -18.60
C THR A 2 -1.35 -25.43 -17.28
N GLU A 3 -1.10 -26.18 -16.19
CA GLU A 3 -0.75 -25.66 -14.85
C GLU A 3 0.35 -24.57 -14.90
N VAL A 4 1.28 -24.72 -15.85
CA VAL A 4 2.39 -23.79 -16.09
C VAL A 4 1.90 -22.43 -16.65
N GLN A 5 0.89 -22.42 -17.53
CA GLN A 5 0.31 -21.18 -18.04
C GLN A 5 -0.48 -20.43 -16.97
N GLU A 6 -1.21 -21.15 -16.11
CA GLU A 6 -1.99 -20.57 -15.02
C GLU A 6 -1.07 -19.89 -13.99
N ASN A 7 -0.02 -20.58 -13.56
CA ASN A 7 0.94 -20.05 -12.59
C ASN A 7 1.67 -18.79 -13.12
N ASN A 8 1.98 -18.74 -14.42
CA ASN A 8 2.58 -17.57 -15.06
C ASN A 8 1.63 -16.36 -15.16
N MET A 9 0.33 -16.60 -15.39
CA MET A 9 -0.67 -15.52 -15.38
C MET A 9 -0.88 -14.94 -13.98
N MET A 10 -0.98 -15.81 -12.97
CA MET A 10 -1.12 -15.38 -11.56
C MET A 10 0.10 -14.57 -11.11
N ARG A 11 1.32 -15.01 -11.46
CA ARG A 11 2.55 -14.24 -11.20
C ARG A 11 2.53 -12.86 -11.85
N LYS A 12 2.13 -12.77 -13.12
CA LYS A 12 2.09 -11.49 -13.84
C LYS A 12 1.09 -10.51 -13.20
N ALA A 13 -0.09 -10.99 -12.79
CA ALA A 13 -1.06 -10.16 -12.11
C ALA A 13 -0.53 -9.60 -10.78
N ALA A 14 0.21 -10.43 -10.01
CA ALA A 14 0.78 -10.05 -8.71
C ALA A 14 1.83 -8.96 -8.89
N VAL A 15 2.75 -9.18 -9.83
CA VAL A 15 3.83 -8.25 -10.15
C VAL A 15 3.26 -6.93 -10.67
N THR A 16 2.21 -6.98 -11.50
CA THR A 16 1.57 -5.76 -12.00
C THR A 16 0.95 -4.93 -10.87
N TYR A 17 0.26 -5.58 -9.93
CA TYR A 17 -0.29 -4.91 -8.74
C TYR A 17 0.81 -4.27 -7.86
N ILE A 18 1.91 -4.99 -7.62
CA ILE A 18 3.05 -4.46 -6.85
C ILE A 18 3.66 -3.26 -7.57
N ILE A 19 3.91 -3.36 -8.88
CA ILE A 19 4.51 -2.26 -9.66
C ILE A 19 3.60 -1.03 -9.66
N GLN A 20 2.29 -1.22 -9.83
CA GLN A 20 1.33 -0.11 -9.83
C GLN A 20 1.23 0.56 -8.46
N SER A 21 1.14 -0.20 -7.37
CA SER A 21 1.13 0.37 -6.02
C SER A 21 2.45 1.09 -5.69
N LEU A 22 3.60 0.53 -6.09
CA LEU A 22 4.89 1.22 -5.98
C LEU A 22 4.93 2.52 -6.80
N THR A 23 4.37 2.52 -8.00
CA THR A 23 4.34 3.70 -8.88
C THR A 23 3.51 4.81 -8.24
N ILE A 24 2.36 4.48 -7.65
CA ILE A 24 1.53 5.45 -6.91
C ILE A 24 2.32 6.03 -5.74
N ILE A 25 2.96 5.18 -4.94
CA ILE A 25 3.79 5.63 -3.80
C ILE A 25 4.91 6.55 -4.29
N ALA A 26 5.61 6.18 -5.37
CA ALA A 26 6.69 6.96 -5.93
C ALA A 26 6.22 8.35 -6.41
N VAL A 27 5.10 8.41 -7.14
CA VAL A 27 4.51 9.67 -7.60
C VAL A 27 4.13 10.55 -6.41
N MET A 28 3.48 9.98 -5.38
CA MET A 28 3.13 10.74 -4.19
C MET A 28 4.38 11.27 -3.45
N THR A 29 5.45 10.48 -3.39
CA THR A 29 6.70 10.89 -2.72
C THR A 29 7.38 12.02 -3.47
N VAL A 30 7.39 11.96 -4.80
CA VAL A 30 7.90 13.07 -5.62
C VAL A 30 7.05 14.33 -5.41
N LEU A 31 5.72 14.23 -5.40
CA LEU A 31 4.84 15.38 -5.15
C LEU A 31 5.06 16.00 -3.76
N ALA A 32 5.24 15.17 -2.73
CA ALA A 32 5.52 15.64 -1.38
C ALA A 32 6.92 16.28 -1.24
N LEU A 33 7.91 15.78 -1.97
CA LEU A 33 9.24 16.42 -2.03
C LEU A 33 9.20 17.76 -2.78
N LEU A 34 8.44 17.84 -3.88
CA LEU A 34 8.28 19.10 -4.62
C LEU A 34 7.58 20.17 -3.77
N SER A 35 6.53 19.81 -3.01
CA SER A 35 5.87 20.75 -2.10
C SER A 35 6.79 21.21 -0.97
N ALA A 36 7.62 20.32 -0.41
CA ALA A 36 8.63 20.68 0.57
C ALA A 36 9.70 21.64 0.02
N GLY A 37 10.07 21.49 -1.26
CA GLY A 37 10.98 22.40 -1.95
C GLY A 37 10.41 23.81 -2.15
N VAL A 38 9.10 23.95 -2.31
CA VAL A 38 8.42 25.26 -2.44
C VAL A 38 8.27 25.94 -1.07
N TRP A 39 8.10 25.19 0.02
CA TRP A 39 7.87 25.73 1.36
C TRP A 39 9.14 25.85 2.23
N GLY A 40 10.29 25.40 1.72
CA GLY A 40 11.61 25.71 2.28
C GLY A 40 12.04 24.93 3.52
N SER A 41 11.34 23.86 3.90
CA SER A 41 11.58 23.12 5.15
C SER A 41 11.73 21.60 4.95
N LEU A 42 12.68 21.20 4.11
CA LEU A 42 13.00 19.79 3.86
C LEU A 42 13.39 19.03 5.16
N SER A 43 13.97 19.74 6.13
CA SER A 43 14.30 19.20 7.46
C SER A 43 13.09 18.84 8.31
N MET A 44 11.95 19.54 8.15
CA MET A 44 10.71 19.25 8.88
C MET A 44 9.89 18.13 8.26
N ILE A 45 9.95 17.97 6.94
CA ILE A 45 9.10 17.02 6.20
C ILE A 45 9.83 15.71 5.88
N GLY A 46 11.16 15.72 5.81
CA GLY A 46 11.96 14.58 5.37
C GLY A 46 11.76 13.31 6.21
N VAL A 47 11.83 13.41 7.53
CA VAL A 47 11.64 12.27 8.45
C VAL A 47 10.19 11.74 8.41
N PRO A 48 9.15 12.59 8.56
CA PRO A 48 7.75 12.18 8.36
C PRO A 48 7.51 11.43 7.04
N LEU A 49 8.04 11.98 5.94
CA LEU A 49 7.83 11.45 4.61
C LEU A 49 8.52 10.10 4.42
N ALA A 50 9.75 9.95 4.92
CA ALA A 50 10.48 8.69 4.86
C ALA A 50 9.77 7.57 5.62
N VAL A 51 9.25 7.86 6.82
CA VAL A 51 8.50 6.88 7.63
C VAL A 51 7.18 6.51 6.95
N ALA A 52 6.43 7.49 6.46
CA ALA A 52 5.16 7.25 5.77
C ALA A 52 5.36 6.44 4.47
N ALA A 53 6.30 6.83 3.61
CA ALA A 53 6.60 6.11 2.38
C ALA A 53 7.16 4.72 2.66
N GLY A 54 8.05 4.59 3.64
CA GLY A 54 8.64 3.31 4.05
C GLY A 54 7.58 2.32 4.49
N PHE A 55 6.71 2.70 5.44
CA PHE A 55 5.58 1.87 5.87
C PHE A 55 4.74 1.41 4.69
N GLN A 56 4.46 2.31 3.76
CA GLN A 56 3.57 2.03 2.64
C GLN A 56 4.18 1.09 1.61
N VAL A 57 5.50 1.16 1.39
CA VAL A 57 6.25 0.17 0.61
C VAL A 57 6.23 -1.20 1.30
N PHE A 58 6.52 -1.25 2.60
CA PHE A 58 6.49 -2.49 3.37
C PHE A 58 5.11 -3.15 3.34
N ALA A 59 4.05 -2.37 3.54
CA ALA A 59 2.67 -2.84 3.47
C ALA A 59 2.32 -3.38 2.07
N SER A 60 2.76 -2.70 1.01
CA SER A 60 2.48 -3.12 -0.37
C SER A 60 3.25 -4.39 -0.75
N LEU A 61 4.49 -4.54 -0.28
CA LEU A 61 5.30 -5.75 -0.49
C LEU A 61 4.72 -6.96 0.24
N THR A 62 4.39 -6.80 1.52
CA THR A 62 3.75 -7.87 2.31
C THR A 62 2.42 -8.29 1.70
N TYR A 63 1.61 -7.33 1.23
CA TYR A 63 0.36 -7.63 0.53
C TYR A 63 0.60 -8.41 -0.76
N GLY A 64 1.54 -7.96 -1.62
CA GLY A 64 1.85 -8.63 -2.88
C GLY A 64 2.43 -10.03 -2.70
N LEU A 65 3.27 -10.24 -1.68
CA LEU A 65 3.83 -11.55 -1.34
C LEU A 65 2.77 -12.49 -0.79
N ALA A 66 1.91 -12.00 0.10
CA ALA A 66 0.86 -12.80 0.70
C ALA A 66 -0.24 -13.13 -0.33
N TRP A 67 -0.54 -12.24 -1.28
CA TRP A 67 -1.40 -12.52 -2.43
C TRP A 67 -0.82 -13.62 -3.32
N ARG A 68 0.51 -13.59 -3.57
CA ARG A 68 1.21 -14.64 -4.34
C ARG A 68 1.16 -16.00 -3.63
N ALA A 69 1.28 -16.02 -2.31
CA ALA A 69 1.21 -17.25 -1.51
C ALA A 69 -0.21 -17.86 -1.53
N VAL A 70 -1.24 -17.04 -1.34
CA VAL A 70 -2.64 -17.51 -1.36
C VAL A 70 -3.09 -17.93 -2.75
N ALA A 71 -2.70 -17.19 -3.80
CA ALA A 71 -2.97 -17.56 -5.18
C ALA A 71 -2.40 -18.93 -5.57
N SER A 72 -1.31 -19.37 -4.91
CA SER A 72 -0.75 -20.72 -5.13
C SER A 72 -1.42 -21.83 -4.33
N SER A 73 -2.26 -21.52 -3.32
CA SER A 73 -2.79 -22.52 -2.38
C SER A 73 -4.27 -22.85 -2.57
N SER A 74 -5.14 -21.87 -2.86
CA SER A 74 -6.56 -22.12 -3.25
C SER A 74 -7.28 -20.82 -3.61
N SER A 75 -8.04 -20.79 -4.72
CA SER A 75 -8.84 -19.61 -5.11
C SER A 75 -10.07 -19.36 -4.21
N ALA A 76 -10.47 -20.33 -3.39
CA ALA A 76 -11.65 -20.25 -2.54
C ALA A 76 -11.47 -19.35 -1.28
N SER A 77 -10.23 -19.02 -0.90
CA SER A 77 -9.93 -18.23 0.31
C SER A 77 -9.59 -16.76 0.05
N LEU A 78 -9.67 -16.31 -1.21
CA LEU A 78 -9.39 -14.94 -1.63
C LEU A 78 -10.15 -13.89 -0.79
N PRO A 79 -11.48 -13.99 -0.56
CA PRO A 79 -12.22 -12.97 0.20
C PRO A 79 -11.77 -12.86 1.67
N THR A 80 -11.56 -14.01 2.33
CA THR A 80 -11.10 -14.06 3.73
C THR A 80 -9.68 -13.52 3.88
N PHE A 81 -8.82 -13.82 2.90
CA PHE A 81 -7.47 -13.28 2.84
C PHE A 81 -7.47 -11.76 2.68
N TYR A 82 -8.32 -11.21 1.79
CA TYR A 82 -8.45 -9.77 1.61
C TYR A 82 -8.93 -9.07 2.87
N LEU A 83 -9.91 -9.65 3.57
CA LEU A 83 -10.44 -9.10 4.81
C LEU A 83 -9.37 -9.12 5.93
N ALA A 84 -8.65 -10.23 6.07
CA ALA A 84 -7.57 -10.37 7.04
C ALA A 84 -6.38 -9.44 6.73
N ALA A 85 -5.99 -9.33 5.46
CA ALA A 85 -4.91 -8.45 5.02
C ALA A 85 -5.26 -6.97 5.20
N SER A 86 -6.50 -6.57 4.91
CA SER A 86 -7.00 -5.21 5.15
C SER A 86 -7.01 -4.88 6.65
N GLY A 87 -7.50 -5.80 7.48
CA GLY A 87 -7.48 -5.65 8.94
C GLY A 87 -6.06 -5.52 9.50
N LEU A 88 -5.14 -6.37 9.03
CA LEU A 88 -3.73 -6.30 9.43
C LEU A 88 -3.08 -4.98 9.01
N ARG A 89 -3.37 -4.50 7.80
CA ARG A 89 -2.88 -3.21 7.28
C ARG A 89 -3.36 -2.05 8.15
N MET A 90 -4.61 -2.08 8.58
CA MET A 90 -5.19 -1.06 9.47
C MET A 90 -4.52 -1.07 10.85
N ILE A 91 -4.34 -2.25 11.46
CA ILE A 91 -3.65 -2.38 12.77
C ILE A 91 -2.20 -1.90 12.65
N ALA A 92 -1.50 -2.31 11.60
CA ALA A 92 -0.13 -1.89 11.34
C ALA A 92 -0.04 -0.37 11.15
N GLY A 93 -1.01 0.24 10.43
CA GLY A 93 -1.06 1.68 10.24
C GLY A 93 -1.28 2.44 11.55
N ILE A 94 -2.20 1.96 12.40
CA ILE A 94 -2.43 2.52 13.74
C ILE A 94 -1.14 2.41 14.58
N ALA A 95 -0.49 1.24 14.58
CA ALA A 95 0.76 1.03 15.31
C ALA A 95 1.86 1.99 14.84
N THR A 96 2.03 2.18 13.53
CA THR A 96 3.01 3.13 12.98
C THR A 96 2.72 4.56 13.41
N VAL A 97 1.45 4.99 13.40
CA VAL A 97 1.07 6.33 13.86
C VAL A 97 1.36 6.50 15.35
N LEU A 98 1.00 5.52 16.18
CA LEU A 98 1.29 5.56 17.62
C LEU A 98 2.79 5.61 17.90
N ILE A 99 3.57 4.76 17.24
CA ILE A 99 5.04 4.76 17.37
C ILE A 99 5.59 6.13 16.99
N TYR A 100 5.15 6.72 15.87
CA TYR A 100 5.64 8.05 15.47
C TYR A 100 5.27 9.14 16.48
N LEU A 101 4.06 9.10 17.05
CA LEU A 101 3.64 10.03 18.11
C LEU A 101 4.50 9.91 19.38
N PHE A 102 5.01 8.72 19.69
CA PHE A 102 5.90 8.50 20.83
C PHE A 102 7.35 8.94 20.57
N LEU A 103 7.82 8.94 19.32
CA LEU A 103 9.18 9.32 18.96
C LEU A 103 9.36 10.80 18.60
N ALA A 104 8.31 11.45 18.12
CA ALA A 104 8.38 12.84 17.70
C ALA A 104 8.01 13.77 18.87
N ASP A 105 8.91 14.68 19.22
CA ASP A 105 8.67 15.71 20.25
C ASP A 105 8.10 17.01 19.65
N ASP A 106 8.13 17.17 18.32
CA ASP A 106 7.71 18.37 17.61
C ASP A 106 6.26 18.24 17.10
N GLU A 107 5.35 19.02 17.68
CA GLU A 107 3.93 19.05 17.29
C GLU A 107 3.71 19.34 15.80
N MET A 108 4.55 20.18 15.19
CA MET A 108 4.42 20.53 13.78
C MET A 108 4.80 19.33 12.91
N GLN A 109 5.87 18.63 13.26
CA GLN A 109 6.27 17.40 12.55
C GLN A 109 5.23 16.28 12.69
N ILE A 110 4.61 16.14 13.88
CA ILE A 110 3.52 15.18 14.09
C ILE A 110 2.33 15.51 13.17
N ARG A 111 1.89 16.78 13.12
CA ARG A 111 0.76 17.19 12.27
C ARG A 111 1.03 16.91 10.80
N PHE A 112 2.23 17.24 10.31
CA PHE A 112 2.63 16.94 8.93
C PHE A 112 2.69 15.44 8.65
N PHE A 113 3.26 14.66 9.58
CA PHE A 113 3.28 13.20 9.48
C PHE A 113 1.87 12.62 9.38
N VAL A 114 0.98 12.95 10.31
CA VAL A 114 -0.40 12.43 10.33
C VAL A 114 -1.13 12.80 9.05
N PHE A 115 -0.99 14.04 8.58
CA PHE A 115 -1.62 14.49 7.34
C PHE A 115 -1.09 13.71 6.12
N LEU A 116 0.23 13.61 5.96
CA LEU A 116 0.83 12.85 4.85
C LEU A 116 0.45 11.38 4.92
N PHE A 117 0.56 10.76 6.09
CA PHE A 117 0.21 9.36 6.31
C PHE A 117 -1.25 9.09 5.94
N LEU A 118 -2.17 9.97 6.35
CA LEU A 118 -3.59 9.85 6.02
C LEU A 118 -3.83 9.93 4.51
N VAL A 119 -3.19 10.89 3.82
CA VAL A 119 -3.34 11.05 2.36
C VAL A 119 -2.81 9.81 1.63
N TYR A 120 -1.62 9.32 1.98
CA TYR A 120 -1.06 8.07 1.44
C TYR A 120 -1.96 6.87 1.72
N TYR A 121 -2.51 6.79 2.93
CA TYR A 121 -3.38 5.70 3.34
C TYR A 121 -4.67 5.68 2.52
N LEU A 122 -5.36 6.81 2.39
CA LEU A 122 -6.62 6.90 1.66
C LEU A 122 -6.45 6.63 0.16
N VAL A 123 -5.42 7.20 -0.47
CA VAL A 123 -5.17 6.98 -1.91
C VAL A 123 -4.95 5.50 -2.21
N LEU A 124 -4.16 4.80 -1.39
CA LEU A 124 -3.91 3.38 -1.57
C LEU A 124 -5.10 2.51 -1.19
N LEU A 125 -5.88 2.90 -0.18
CA LEU A 125 -7.12 2.20 0.16
C LEU A 125 -8.14 2.28 -0.99
N ILE A 126 -8.26 3.43 -1.65
CA ILE A 126 -9.08 3.61 -2.85
C ILE A 126 -8.52 2.78 -4.01
N TYR A 127 -7.20 2.79 -4.22
CA TYR A 127 -6.59 1.95 -5.25
C TYR A 127 -6.84 0.45 -5.02
N ASP A 128 -6.66 -0.02 -3.78
CA ASP A 128 -6.87 -1.41 -3.39
C ASP A 128 -8.33 -1.84 -3.63
N THR A 129 -9.30 -1.00 -3.22
CA THR A 129 -10.73 -1.27 -3.44
C THR A 129 -11.10 -1.26 -4.92
N LEU A 130 -10.59 -0.31 -5.72
CA LEU A 130 -10.82 -0.26 -7.16
C LEU A 130 -10.19 -1.46 -7.90
N TYR A 131 -8.97 -1.84 -7.51
CA TYR A 131 -8.29 -3.00 -8.07
C TYR A 131 -9.05 -4.29 -7.76
N PHE A 132 -9.53 -4.44 -6.52
CA PHE A 132 -10.35 -5.58 -6.10
C PHE A 132 -11.61 -5.72 -6.96
N VAL A 133 -12.41 -4.65 -7.08
CA VAL A 133 -13.62 -4.65 -7.92
C VAL A 133 -13.30 -5.00 -9.37
N ARG A 134 -12.16 -4.54 -9.89
CA ARG A 134 -11.73 -4.79 -11.27
C ARG A 134 -11.27 -6.23 -11.49
N VAL A 135 -10.62 -6.84 -10.50
CA VAL A 135 -10.24 -8.25 -10.51
C VAL A 135 -11.47 -9.15 -10.41
N GLU A 136 -12.38 -8.86 -9.48
CA GLU A 136 -13.62 -9.62 -9.28
C GLU A 136 -14.51 -9.60 -10.53
N LYS A 137 -14.69 -8.43 -11.16
CA LYS A 137 -15.40 -8.30 -12.44
C LYS A 137 -14.75 -9.10 -13.58
N LYS A 138 -13.42 -9.23 -13.60
CA LYS A 138 -12.72 -10.03 -14.62
C LYS A 138 -12.91 -11.54 -14.41
N ILE A 139 -12.98 -11.98 -13.16
CA ILE A 139 -13.19 -13.39 -12.82
C ILE A 139 -14.63 -13.80 -13.16
N HIS A 140 -15.62 -13.01 -12.73
CA HIS A 140 -17.04 -13.29 -13.00
C HIS A 140 -17.46 -13.16 -14.48
N ARG A 141 -16.73 -12.40 -15.29
CA ARG A 141 -17.01 -12.29 -16.74
C ARG A 141 -16.48 -13.47 -17.56
N ASN A 142 -15.57 -14.25 -17.00
CA ASN A 142 -14.93 -15.39 -17.67
C ASN A 142 -15.35 -16.75 -17.07
N ALA A 143 -16.32 -16.74 -16.14
CA ALA A 143 -17.00 -17.91 -15.58
C ALA A 143 -18.38 -18.05 -16.24
#